data_AF-A0A7C9MQL5-F1
#
_entry.id   AF-A0A7C9MQL5-F1
#
_cell.length_a   1.000
_cell.length_b   1.000
_cell.length_c   1.000
_cell.angle_alpha   90.00
_cell.angle_beta   90.00
_cell.angle_gamma   90.00
#
_symmetry.space_group_name_H-M   'P 1'
#
loop_
_entity.id
_entity.type
_entity.pdbx_description
1 polymer ?
#
loop_
_entity_poly.entity_id
_entity_poly.type
_entity_poly.pdbx_seq_one_letter_code
_entity_poly.pdbx_strand_id
1 'polypeptide(L)'
;MEQIAFALTIDQPFASLMAMGIKKVENRNWSPDESLIGRRIAIHAGRTYDYLGSYMVKNDHGIICHAAQFPRGAVVATATLKEVVTHLDDPWFRGPYGWIFDEIVMIEPLACSGRRHLWPLADELSQRLRQALDFPLQPWHGVRQESQIRNGKLI
;
A
#
# COMPACT_ATOMS: atom_id res chain seq x y z
N MET A 1 8.07 -11.71 -17.42
CA MET A 1 7.65 -10.78 -16.35
C MET A 1 8.87 -10.03 -15.85
N GLU A 2 8.75 -8.73 -15.63
CA GLU A 2 9.82 -7.90 -15.07
C GLU A 2 10.22 -8.37 -13.67
N GLN A 3 11.51 -8.31 -13.33
CA GLN A 3 11.99 -8.69 -12.00
C GLN A 3 11.61 -7.61 -10.96
N ILE A 4 10.85 -8.01 -9.95
CA ILE A 4 10.61 -7.18 -8.77
C ILE A 4 11.81 -7.33 -7.85
N ALA A 5 12.64 -6.29 -7.81
CA ALA A 5 13.91 -6.28 -7.09
C ALA A 5 13.81 -5.62 -5.71
N PHE A 6 12.81 -4.77 -5.48
CA PHE A 6 12.70 -3.97 -4.26
C PHE A 6 11.32 -4.05 -3.61
N ALA A 7 11.30 -3.80 -2.31
CA ALA A 7 10.10 -3.66 -1.51
C ALA A 7 10.14 -2.35 -0.70
N LEU A 8 8.97 -1.76 -0.53
CA LEU A 8 8.77 -0.58 0.31
C LEU A 8 7.84 -0.94 1.47
N THR A 9 8.32 -0.76 2.70
CA THR A 9 7.51 -0.96 3.90
C THR A 9 6.66 0.27 4.18
N ILE A 10 5.35 0.09 4.27
CA ILE A 10 4.35 1.12 4.51
C ILE A 10 3.54 0.71 5.76
N ASP A 11 3.28 1.65 6.65
CA ASP A 11 2.49 1.38 7.84
C ASP A 11 1.01 1.14 7.49
N GLN A 12 0.33 0.34 8.32
CA GLN A 12 -1.12 0.22 8.20
C GLN A 12 -1.78 1.50 8.72
N PRO A 13 -2.94 1.93 8.19
CA PRO A 13 -3.76 1.26 7.16
C PRO A 13 -3.30 1.48 5.71
N PHE A 14 -2.30 2.34 5.49
CA PHE A 14 -1.97 2.84 4.15
C PHE A 14 -1.49 1.77 3.19
N ALA A 15 -0.74 0.75 3.67
CA ALA A 15 -0.36 -0.39 2.86
C ALA A 15 -1.58 -1.13 2.27
N SER A 16 -2.63 -1.35 3.07
CA SER A 16 -3.86 -2.00 2.61
C SER A 16 -4.68 -1.11 1.69
N LEU A 17 -4.76 0.19 1.99
CA LEU A 17 -5.44 1.17 1.13
C LEU A 17 -4.76 1.27 -0.24
N MET A 18 -3.43 1.15 -0.28
CA MET A 18 -2.68 1.02 -1.52
C MET A 18 -3.00 -0.29 -2.23
N ALA A 19 -2.92 -1.44 -1.55
CA ALA A 19 -3.26 -2.73 -2.15
C ALA A 19 -4.67 -2.76 -2.76
N MET A 20 -5.64 -2.10 -2.13
CA MET A 20 -7.02 -1.95 -2.62
C MET A 20 -7.19 -0.92 -3.75
N GLY A 21 -6.12 -0.20 -4.14
CA GLY A 21 -6.16 0.84 -5.16
C GLY A 21 -6.85 2.14 -4.73
N ILE A 22 -7.21 2.27 -3.45
CA ILE A 22 -7.89 3.44 -2.87
C ILE A 22 -6.92 4.61 -2.73
N LYS A 23 -5.71 4.33 -2.24
CA LYS A 23 -4.61 5.29 -2.11
C LYS A 23 -3.53 4.95 -3.14
N LYS A 24 -3.07 5.93 -3.90
CA LYS A 24 -2.02 5.73 -4.92
C LYS A 24 -0.74 6.51 -4.67
N VAL A 25 -0.76 7.41 -3.69
CA VAL A 25 0.39 8.24 -3.32
C VAL A 25 0.98 7.68 -2.04
N GLU A 26 2.30 7.55 -1.94
CA GLU A 26 2.99 7.27 -0.69
C GLU A 26 3.85 8.48 -0.30
N ASN A 27 3.66 9.01 0.91
CA ASN A 27 4.35 10.22 1.35
C ASN A 27 5.67 9.86 2.04
N ARG A 28 6.76 10.52 1.63
CA ARG A 28 8.10 10.31 2.19
C ARG A 28 8.82 11.62 2.38
N ASN A 29 9.74 11.65 3.34
CA ASN A 29 10.68 12.75 3.53
C ASN A 29 11.93 12.64 2.62
N TRP A 30 11.94 11.69 1.68
CA TRP A 30 13.04 11.46 0.75
C TRP A 30 12.50 11.00 -0.62
N SER A 31 13.26 11.29 -1.68
CA SER A 31 13.03 10.81 -3.05
C SER A 31 13.81 9.51 -3.29
N PRO A 32 13.27 8.54 -4.05
CA PRO A 32 14.04 7.38 -4.49
C PRO A 32 15.11 7.78 -5.50
N ASP A 33 15.95 6.79 -5.84
CA ASP A 33 16.73 6.81 -7.06
C ASP A 33 15.80 6.88 -8.29
N GLU A 34 16.09 7.78 -9.22
CA GLU A 34 15.25 8.02 -10.42
C GLU A 34 15.13 6.77 -11.32
N SER A 35 16.09 5.85 -11.27
CA SER A 35 16.05 4.58 -12.04
C SER A 35 14.91 3.64 -11.63
N LEU A 36 14.29 3.89 -10.46
CA LEU A 36 13.12 3.14 -10.00
C LEU A 36 11.81 3.61 -10.63
N ILE A 37 11.80 4.79 -11.28
CA ILE A 37 10.64 5.28 -12.01
C ILE A 37 10.36 4.33 -13.19
N GLY A 38 9.11 3.92 -13.32
CA GLY A 38 8.64 2.89 -14.25
C GLY A 38 8.88 1.44 -13.78
N ARG A 39 9.46 1.22 -12.60
CA ARG A 39 9.73 -0.12 -12.07
C ARG A 39 8.65 -0.59 -11.12
N ARG A 40 8.37 -1.90 -11.18
CA ARG A 40 7.50 -2.57 -10.23
C ARG A 40 8.21 -2.87 -8.92
N ILE A 41 7.60 -2.46 -7.82
CA ILE A 41 8.06 -2.72 -6.46
C ILE A 41 7.01 -3.49 -5.66
N ALA A 42 7.46 -4.22 -4.65
CA ALA A 42 6.58 -4.84 -3.67
C ALA A 42 6.15 -3.82 -2.60
N ILE A 43 4.88 -3.88 -2.21
CA ILE A 43 4.32 -3.12 -1.10
C ILE A 43 4.25 -4.04 0.11
N HIS A 44 5.04 -3.73 1.14
CA HIS A 44 5.07 -4.47 2.40
C HIS A 44 4.27 -3.73 3.46
N ALA A 45 3.33 -4.42 4.10
CA ALA A 45 2.62 -3.94 5.25
C ALA A 45 3.48 -4.09 6.51
N GLY A 46 3.85 -2.97 7.12
CA GLY A 46 4.56 -2.92 8.40
C GLY A 46 3.78 -3.59 9.54
N ARG A 47 4.44 -3.78 10.68
CA ARG A 47 3.80 -4.29 11.90
C ARG A 47 3.01 -3.23 12.66
N THR A 48 3.33 -1.96 12.42
CA THR A 48 2.69 -0.81 13.06
C THR A 48 1.38 -0.48 12.38
N TYR A 49 0.40 -0.09 13.20
CA TYR A 49 -0.86 0.49 12.73
C TYR A 49 -0.91 1.95 13.18
N ASP A 50 -0.98 2.86 12.22
CA ASP A 50 -1.15 4.29 12.42
C ASP A 50 -2.63 4.63 12.65
N TYR A 51 -3.00 4.68 13.94
CA TYR A 51 -4.36 5.04 14.36
C TYR A 51 -4.72 6.49 14.05
N LEU A 52 -3.75 7.41 14.09
CA LEU A 52 -3.98 8.82 13.77
C LEU A 52 -4.21 8.96 12.26
N GLY A 53 -3.36 8.34 11.45
CA GLY A 53 -3.55 8.19 10.01
C GLY A 53 -4.91 7.60 9.67
N SER A 54 -5.32 6.52 10.34
CA SER A 54 -6.63 5.90 10.16
C SER A 54 -7.80 6.84 10.51
N TYR A 55 -7.66 7.69 11.52
CA TYR A 55 -8.68 8.69 11.88
C TYR A 55 -8.78 9.80 10.82
N MET A 56 -7.65 10.28 10.31
CA MET A 56 -7.63 11.23 9.20
C MET A 56 -8.24 10.63 7.94
N VAL A 57 -7.94 9.36 7.62
CA VAL A 57 -8.57 8.65 6.51
C VAL A 57 -10.09 8.64 6.62
N LYS A 58 -10.62 8.41 7.83
CA LYS A 58 -12.05 8.49 8.07
C LYS A 58 -12.59 9.89 7.80
N ASN A 59 -12.00 10.92 8.39
CA ASN A 59 -12.52 12.28 8.29
C ASN A 59 -12.41 12.87 6.87
N ASP A 60 -11.29 12.62 6.20
CA ASP A 60 -10.97 13.26 4.92
C ASP A 60 -11.56 12.49 3.73
N HIS A 61 -11.79 11.18 3.88
CA HIS A 61 -12.24 10.32 2.79
C HIS A 61 -13.51 9.50 3.10
N GLY A 62 -14.06 9.57 4.32
CA GLY A 62 -15.23 8.79 4.72
C GLY A 62 -14.97 7.28 4.81
N ILE A 63 -13.70 6.88 4.98
CA ILE A 63 -13.25 5.49 4.92
C ILE A 63 -12.92 4.97 6.32
N ILE A 64 -13.65 3.95 6.76
CA ILE A 64 -13.39 3.27 8.02
C ILE A 64 -12.47 2.08 7.76
N CYS A 65 -11.28 2.10 8.36
CA CYS A 65 -10.29 1.04 8.30
C CYS A 65 -10.39 0.13 9.52
N HIS A 66 -10.67 -1.15 9.30
CA HIS A 66 -10.76 -2.12 10.39
C HIS A 66 -9.40 -2.76 10.67
N ALA A 67 -8.69 -2.23 11.68
CA ALA A 67 -7.31 -2.62 11.98
C ALA A 67 -7.04 -4.12 12.16
N ALA A 68 -8.04 -4.88 12.61
CA ALA A 68 -7.96 -6.33 12.80
C ALA A 68 -8.06 -7.14 11.49
N GLN A 69 -8.55 -6.52 10.41
CA GLN A 69 -8.71 -7.15 9.10
C GLN A 69 -7.51 -6.92 8.18
N PHE A 70 -6.58 -6.04 8.56
CA PHE A 70 -5.43 -5.71 7.73
C PHE A 70 -4.21 -6.56 8.10
N PRO A 71 -3.57 -7.23 7.13
CA PRO A 71 -2.39 -8.05 7.37
C PRO A 71 -1.21 -7.19 7.78
N ARG A 72 -0.25 -7.79 8.47
CA ARG A 72 0.93 -7.11 9.00
C ARG A 72 2.14 -8.00 8.84
N GLY A 73 3.30 -7.41 8.59
CA GLY A 73 4.54 -8.16 8.38
C GLY A 73 4.50 -9.04 7.13
N ALA A 74 3.93 -8.53 6.03
CA ALA A 74 3.79 -9.28 4.79
C ALA A 74 3.84 -8.35 3.57
N VAL A 75 4.26 -8.88 2.42
CA VAL A 75 4.00 -8.24 1.12
C VAL A 75 2.52 -8.44 0.78
N VAL A 76 1.82 -7.36 0.47
CA VAL A 76 0.36 -7.35 0.25
C VAL A 76 -0.04 -7.00 -1.18
N ALA A 77 0.87 -6.35 -1.91
CA ALA A 77 0.65 -5.97 -3.29
C ALA A 77 1.99 -5.74 -3.99
N THR A 78 1.91 -5.55 -5.30
CA THR A 78 2.96 -4.93 -6.11
C THR A 78 2.37 -3.72 -6.82
N ALA A 79 3.21 -2.74 -7.12
CA ALA A 79 2.79 -1.54 -7.85
C ALA A 79 3.97 -0.98 -8.64
N THR A 80 3.68 -0.31 -9.75
CA THR A 80 4.69 0.38 -10.54
C THR A 80 4.86 1.81 -10.01
N LEU A 81 6.11 2.21 -9.69
CA LEU A 81 6.41 3.59 -9.31
C LEU A 81 6.33 4.46 -10.57
N LYS A 82 5.24 5.19 -10.75
CA LYS A 82 4.99 5.98 -11.96
C LYS A 82 5.81 7.27 -11.99
N GLU A 83 5.82 8.01 -10.89
CA GLU A 83 6.47 9.31 -10.78
C GLU A 83 6.67 9.69 -9.31
N VAL A 84 7.57 10.66 -9.05
CA VAL A 84 7.80 11.23 -7.73
C VAL A 84 7.62 12.74 -7.82
N VAL A 85 6.74 13.29 -6.99
CA VAL A 85 6.35 14.70 -7.05
C VAL A 85 6.61 15.39 -5.71
N THR A 86 6.86 16.70 -5.76
CA THR A 86 6.98 17.57 -4.58
C THR A 86 5.73 18.41 -4.33
N HIS A 87 4.77 18.36 -5.25
CA HIS A 87 3.46 18.99 -5.14
C HIS A 87 2.42 18.17 -5.90
N LEU A 88 1.25 17.98 -5.31
CA LEU A 88 0.13 17.27 -5.93
C LEU A 88 -1.18 17.76 -5.31
N ASP A 89 -2.14 18.14 -6.15
CA ASP A 89 -3.52 18.44 -5.72
C ASP A 89 -4.31 17.13 -5.56
N ASP A 90 -3.95 16.36 -4.54
CA ASP A 90 -4.59 15.10 -4.17
C ASP A 90 -4.70 15.04 -2.64
N PRO A 91 -5.88 14.68 -2.09
CA PRO A 91 -6.09 14.64 -0.64
C PRO A 91 -5.18 13.66 0.11
N TRP A 92 -4.57 12.70 -0.59
CA TRP A 92 -3.60 11.76 -0.04
C TRP A 92 -2.17 12.29 0.03
N PHE A 93 -1.86 13.43 -0.58
CA PHE A 93 -0.52 14.02 -0.59
C PHE A 93 -0.29 14.90 0.64
N ARG A 94 0.80 14.64 1.38
CA ARG A 94 1.21 15.43 2.56
C ARG A 94 2.71 15.78 2.58
N GLY A 95 3.40 15.48 1.48
CA GLY A 95 4.79 15.90 1.24
C GLY A 95 5.84 15.31 2.19
N PRO A 96 7.10 15.81 2.10
CA PRO A 96 7.60 16.68 1.03
C PRO A 96 7.75 15.97 -0.32
N TYR A 97 7.76 14.62 -0.35
CA TYR A 97 7.74 13.84 -1.58
C TYR A 97 6.54 12.89 -1.60
N GLY A 98 5.88 12.81 -2.75
CA GLY A 98 4.78 11.90 -3.03
C GLY A 98 5.22 10.92 -4.10
N TRP A 99 5.34 9.65 -3.75
CA TRP A 99 5.63 8.59 -4.70
C TRP A 99 4.28 8.11 -5.26
N ILE A 100 4.04 8.35 -6.54
CA ILE A 100 2.79 7.98 -7.20
C ILE A 100 2.93 6.59 -7.79
N PHE A 101 1.99 5.71 -7.44
CA PHE A 101 1.94 4.33 -7.86
C PHE A 101 0.75 4.05 -8.77
N ASP A 102 0.96 3.22 -9.77
CA ASP A 102 -0.07 2.66 -10.63
C ASP A 102 0.15 1.14 -10.83
N GLU A 103 -0.65 0.53 -11.70
CA GLU A 103 -0.64 -0.91 -11.99
C GLU A 103 -0.58 -1.79 -10.73
N ILE A 104 -1.39 -1.42 -9.73
CA ILE A 104 -1.42 -2.08 -8.43
C ILE A 104 -2.04 -3.46 -8.57
N VAL A 105 -1.30 -4.49 -8.17
CA VAL A 105 -1.78 -5.87 -8.12
C VAL A 105 -1.75 -6.35 -6.68
N MET A 106 -2.93 -6.56 -6.10
CA MET A 106 -3.12 -7.17 -4.79
C MET A 106 -2.81 -8.67 -4.86
N ILE A 107 -2.16 -9.19 -3.82
CA ILE A 107 -1.82 -10.61 -3.69
C ILE A 107 -2.23 -11.14 -2.32
N GLU A 108 -2.26 -12.47 -2.19
CA GLU A 108 -2.37 -13.11 -0.88
C GLU A 108 -1.15 -12.71 -0.04
N PRO A 109 -1.33 -12.20 1.20
CA PRO A 109 -0.23 -11.68 1.99
C PRO A 109 0.93 -12.68 2.15
N LEU A 110 2.08 -12.35 1.56
CA LEU A 110 3.29 -13.14 1.67
C LEU A 110 4.07 -12.71 2.91
N ALA A 111 3.95 -13.49 3.99
CA ALA A 111 4.62 -13.23 5.25
C ALA A 111 6.15 -13.12 5.07
N CYS A 112 6.71 -12.00 5.52
CA CYS A 112 8.15 -11.75 5.56
C CYS A 112 8.50 -10.56 6.46
N SER A 113 9.73 -10.55 6.98
CA SER A 113 10.24 -9.41 7.74
C SER A 113 10.47 -8.21 6.82
N GLY A 114 9.86 -7.08 7.13
CA GLY A 114 10.10 -5.81 6.45
C GLY A 114 11.37 -5.12 6.96
N ARG A 115 11.78 -4.06 6.25
CA ARG A 115 12.87 -3.16 6.65
C ARG A 115 12.44 -1.71 6.48
N ARG A 116 13.09 -0.80 7.20
CA ARG A 116 12.88 0.64 6.99
C ARG A 116 13.38 1.03 5.58
N HIS A 117 12.81 2.09 5.03
CA HIS A 117 13.09 2.58 3.67
C HIS A 117 12.73 1.55 2.57
N LEU A 118 13.24 1.77 1.36
CA LEU A 118 13.22 0.80 0.28
C LEU A 118 14.33 -0.22 0.50
N TRP A 119 14.04 -1.50 0.28
CA TRP A 119 15.00 -2.58 0.54
C TRP A 119 14.97 -3.65 -0.56
N PRO A 120 16.12 -4.29 -0.84
CA PRO A 120 16.20 -5.33 -1.87
C PRO A 120 15.46 -6.60 -1.43
N LEU A 121 14.69 -7.18 -2.34
CA LEU A 121 14.04 -8.46 -2.15
C LEU A 121 15.06 -9.59 -2.28
N ALA A 122 15.04 -10.53 -1.34
CA ALA A 122 15.77 -11.79 -1.49
C ALA A 122 15.17 -12.60 -2.66
N ASP A 123 16.01 -13.33 -3.39
CA ASP A 123 15.59 -14.09 -4.58
C ASP A 123 14.42 -15.03 -4.30
N GLU A 124 14.45 -15.73 -3.16
CA GLU A 124 13.36 -16.62 -2.74
C GLU A 124 12.03 -15.87 -2.59
N LEU A 125 12.05 -14.69 -1.96
CA LEU A 125 10.84 -13.89 -1.80
C LEU A 125 10.37 -13.31 -3.15
N SER A 126 11.31 -12.90 -4.02
CA SER A 126 10.98 -12.45 -5.39
C SER A 126 10.33 -13.57 -6.20
N GLN A 127 10.80 -14.81 -6.07
CA GLN A 127 10.20 -15.97 -6.74
C GLN A 127 8.80 -16.27 -6.23
N ARG A 128 8.60 -16.31 -4.90
CA ARG A 128 7.28 -16.49 -4.29
C ARG A 128 6.30 -15.38 -4.70
N LEU A 129 6.80 -14.14 -4.80
CA LEU A 129 6.01 -13.00 -5.25
C LEU A 129 5.55 -13.16 -6.69
N ARG A 130 6.42 -13.62 -7.60
CA ARG A 130 6.03 -13.92 -8.99
C ARG A 130 4.92 -14.97 -9.07
N GLN A 131 5.05 -16.04 -8.29
CA GLN A 131 4.02 -17.08 -8.22
C GLN A 131 2.68 -16.52 -7.70
N ALA A 132 2.71 -15.64 -6.71
CA ALA A 132 1.50 -15.03 -6.18
C ALA A 132 0.80 -14.10 -7.19
N LEU A 133 1.55 -13.50 -8.12
CA LEU A 133 0.99 -12.64 -9.17
C LEU A 133 0.24 -13.42 -10.26
N ASP A 134 0.54 -14.71 -10.44
CA ASP A 134 -0.21 -15.58 -11.36
C ASP A 134 -1.64 -15.87 -10.84
N PHE A 135 -1.89 -15.63 -9.55
CA PHE A 135 -3.17 -15.85 -8.87
C PHE A 135 -3.58 -14.61 -8.05
N PRO A 136 -3.87 -13.48 -8.71
CA PRO A 136 -4.19 -12.24 -8.01
C PRO A 136 -5.47 -12.39 -7.19
N LEU A 137 -5.49 -11.74 -6.03
CA LEU A 137 -6.64 -11.79 -5.14
C LEU A 137 -7.83 -11.01 -5.67
N GLN A 138 -9.02 -11.46 -5.26
CA GLN A 138 -10.23 -10.63 -5.26
C GLN A 138 -10.16 -9.58 -4.14
N PRO A 139 -10.84 -8.42 -4.26
CA PRO A 139 -10.70 -7.30 -3.33
C PRO A 139 -10.99 -7.68 -1.87
N TRP A 140 -10.21 -7.14 -0.94
CA TRP A 140 -10.48 -7.32 0.50
C TRP A 140 -11.72 -6.53 0.95
N HIS A 141 -12.46 -7.09 1.89
CA HIS A 141 -13.65 -6.47 2.50
C HIS A 141 -13.32 -5.64 3.76
N GLY A 142 -12.05 -5.27 3.95
CA GLY A 142 -11.53 -4.66 5.19
C GLY A 142 -11.80 -3.15 5.36
N VAL A 143 -12.47 -2.55 4.39
CA VAL A 143 -12.83 -1.12 4.35
C VAL A 143 -14.35 -0.98 4.22
N ARG A 144 -14.93 0.02 4.89
CA ARG A 144 -16.33 0.44 4.72
C ARG A 144 -16.42 1.94 4.43
N GLN A 145 -17.36 2.33 3.57
CA GLN A 145 -17.76 3.73 3.39
C GLN A 145 -18.74 4.14 4.49
N GLU A 146 -18.57 5.33 5.05
CA GLU A 146 -19.43 5.85 6.13
C GLU A 146 -20.90 6.04 5.72
N SER A 147 -21.19 6.23 4.42
CA SER A 147 -22.55 6.37 3.87
C SER A 147 -23.43 5.12 4.05
N GLN A 148 -22.85 3.98 4.43
CA GLN A 148 -23.55 2.73 4.74
C GLN A 148 -23.95 2.60 6.22
N ILE A 149 -23.74 3.64 7.03
CA ILE A 149 -24.19 3.69 8.43
C ILE A 149 -25.30 4.74 8.54
N ARG A 150 -26.57 4.31 8.45
CA ARG A 150 -27.71 5.09 8.94
C ARG A 150 -28.25 4.44 10.22
N ASN A 151 -28.25 5.20 11.32
CA ASN A 151 -28.90 4.87 12.58
C ASN A 151 -28.51 3.51 13.20
N GLY A 152 -27.22 3.16 13.20
CA GLY A 152 -26.72 2.04 14.01
C GLY A 152 -27.23 0.64 13.62
N LYS A 153 -27.80 0.48 12.42
CA LYS A 153 -28.15 -0.82 11.84
C LYS A 153 -27.62 -0.95 10.41
N LEU A 154 -27.21 -2.17 10.07
CA LEU A 154 -26.77 -2.59 8.74
C LEU A 154 -27.92 -2.34 7.74
N ILE A 155 -27.59 -1.78 6.58
CA ILE A 155 -28.44 -1.77 5.39
C ILE A 155 -28.04 -2.96 4.52
#